data_AF-A0A081RDB5-F1
#
_entry.id   AF-A0A081RDB5-F1
#
_cell.length_a   1.000
_cell.length_b   1.000
_cell.length_c   1.000
_cell.angle_alpha   90.00
_cell.angle_beta   90.00
_cell.angle_gamma   90.00
#
_symmetry.space_group_name_H-M   'P 1'
#
loop_
_entity.id
_entity.type
_entity.pdbx_description
1 polymer ?
#
loop_
_entity_poly.entity_id
_entity_poly.type
_entity_poly.pdbx_seq_one_letter_code
_entity_poly.pdbx_strand_id
1 'polypeptide(L)'
;MQNIPHTTFAGLDPRDGPEGAPIIPDCAARFGCRPTFEYDGGDHAIFVGEVIDFVHGERAPLLFHGGKYGRVAARPPAIRPDEIDRDGEFGRYFIGHMLSRAYDAAFAELRREYRRRGLRSSEYTVLVSLGLGDGCTRRDLLVRAANGGVDLPLEAIEQLVARGLIVAADEMLHLSLTGRQLLMELMAVAQAIQLHFEDSLTLAEMTQLHDLLRRLSEVAPRDR
;
A
#
# COMPACT_ATOMS: atom_id res chain seq x y z
N MET A 1 33.21 -1.14 43.17
CA MET A 1 32.51 -0.82 41.90
C MET A 1 32.19 -2.13 41.23
N GLN A 2 30.89 -2.47 41.12
CA GLN A 2 30.42 -3.70 40.49
C GLN A 2 30.60 -3.59 38.97
N ASN A 3 31.38 -4.50 38.38
CA ASN A 3 31.42 -4.71 36.94
C ASN A 3 30.06 -5.28 36.51
N ILE A 4 29.24 -4.47 35.84
CA ILE A 4 28.09 -4.96 35.09
C ILE A 4 28.66 -5.55 33.78
N PRO A 5 28.54 -6.85 33.51
CA PRO A 5 29.01 -7.41 32.25
C PRO A 5 28.17 -6.85 31.10
N HIS A 6 28.81 -6.14 30.17
CA HIS A 6 28.16 -5.62 28.96
C HIS A 6 27.83 -6.79 28.03
N THR A 7 26.53 -7.05 27.85
CA THR A 7 25.98 -8.16 27.04
C THR A 7 25.83 -7.81 25.55
N THR A 8 26.49 -6.78 25.04
CA THR A 8 26.32 -6.28 23.66
C THR A 8 26.55 -7.36 22.59
N PHE A 9 27.45 -8.30 22.86
CA PHE A 9 27.77 -9.42 21.97
C PHE A 9 27.27 -10.77 22.52
N ALA A 10 26.34 -10.76 23.47
CA ALA A 10 25.76 -12.00 23.99
C ALA A 10 25.12 -12.80 22.85
N GLY A 11 25.59 -14.04 22.64
CA GLY A 11 25.12 -14.91 21.56
C GLY A 11 25.99 -14.94 20.31
N LEU A 12 27.09 -14.16 20.25
CA LEU A 12 28.09 -14.22 19.18
C LEU A 12 29.39 -14.85 19.71
N ASP A 13 30.02 -15.78 18.98
CA ASP A 13 31.36 -16.27 19.33
C ASP A 13 32.43 -15.30 18.78
N PRO A 14 33.22 -14.64 19.63
CA PRO A 14 34.26 -13.72 19.19
C PRO A 14 35.41 -14.41 18.44
N ARG A 15 35.56 -15.73 18.54
CA ARG A 15 36.68 -16.45 17.88
C ARG A 15 36.41 -16.79 16.41
N ASP A 16 35.23 -16.46 15.90
CA ASP A 16 34.85 -16.91 14.56
C ASP A 16 35.38 -15.99 13.44
N GLY A 17 35.76 -14.74 13.75
CA GLY A 17 36.21 -13.76 12.74
C GLY A 17 37.70 -13.43 12.76
N PRO A 18 38.19 -12.71 11.73
CA PRO A 18 39.59 -12.26 11.65
C PRO A 18 40.03 -11.53 12.91
N GLU A 19 41.24 -11.83 13.39
CA GLU A 19 41.84 -11.25 14.60
C GLU A 19 40.99 -11.42 15.89
N GLY A 20 40.03 -12.34 15.91
CA GLY A 20 39.16 -12.55 17.08
C GLY A 20 37.99 -11.56 17.19
N ALA A 21 37.58 -10.98 16.06
CA ALA A 21 36.37 -10.18 15.98
C ALA A 21 35.11 -11.07 15.88
N PRO A 22 34.00 -10.74 16.58
CA PRO A 22 32.75 -11.47 16.46
C PRO A 22 32.16 -11.33 15.05
N ILE A 23 31.69 -12.45 14.48
CA ILE A 23 30.97 -12.44 13.20
C ILE A 23 29.49 -12.19 13.45
N ILE A 24 28.95 -11.16 12.80
CA ILE A 24 27.50 -10.95 12.71
C ILE A 24 26.99 -11.72 11.48
N PRO A 25 26.15 -12.76 11.67
CA PRO A 25 25.56 -13.48 10.55
C PRO A 25 24.60 -12.58 9.76
N ASP A 26 24.33 -12.96 8.52
CA ASP A 26 23.30 -12.34 7.69
C ASP A 26 23.48 -10.84 7.37
N CYS A 27 24.71 -10.34 7.41
CA CYS A 27 25.04 -8.99 6.94
C CYS A 27 25.03 -8.90 5.39
N ALA A 28 24.85 -7.67 4.86
CA ALA A 28 24.95 -7.39 3.43
C ALA A 28 26.38 -7.53 2.91
N ALA A 29 27.35 -7.08 3.73
CA ALA A 29 28.76 -7.30 3.53
C ALA A 29 29.50 -7.26 4.87
N ARG A 30 30.65 -7.92 4.93
CA ARG A 30 31.58 -7.91 6.05
C ARG A 30 32.99 -7.68 5.52
N PHE A 31 33.73 -6.81 6.20
CA PHE A 31 35.15 -6.58 5.97
C PHE A 31 35.91 -6.97 7.24
N GLY A 32 36.81 -7.94 7.13
CA GLY A 32 37.82 -8.21 8.14
C GLY A 32 39.04 -7.36 7.88
N CYS A 33 39.43 -6.55 8.86
CA CYS A 33 40.48 -5.56 8.68
C CYS A 33 41.54 -5.69 9.76
N ARG A 34 42.81 -5.55 9.37
CA ARG A 34 43.93 -5.32 10.30
C ARG A 34 44.12 -3.81 10.51
N PRO A 35 44.03 -3.29 11.74
CA PRO A 35 44.21 -1.85 11.98
C PRO A 35 45.63 -1.43 11.59
N THR A 36 45.74 -0.40 10.74
CA THR A 36 47.02 0.06 10.16
C THR A 36 47.38 1.45 10.66
N PHE A 37 46.40 2.35 10.76
CA PHE A 37 46.60 3.70 11.29
C PHE A 37 45.42 4.15 12.16
N GLU A 38 45.71 5.02 13.13
CA GLU A 38 44.75 5.74 13.94
C GLU A 38 45.10 7.24 13.89
N TYR A 39 44.10 8.09 13.65
CA TYR A 39 44.25 9.54 13.57
C TYR A 39 43.26 10.25 14.50
N ASP A 40 43.68 11.39 15.06
CA ASP A 40 42.78 12.27 15.81
C ASP A 40 41.72 12.91 14.88
N GLY A 41 40.46 12.83 15.29
CA GLY A 41 39.29 13.37 14.58
C GLY A 41 38.48 14.34 15.45
N GLY A 42 39.14 15.07 16.35
CA GLY A 42 38.49 15.96 17.32
C GLY A 42 37.93 15.19 18.51
N ASP A 43 36.60 15.01 18.56
CA ASP A 43 35.91 14.20 19.56
C ASP A 43 35.78 12.72 19.17
N HIS A 44 36.33 12.35 18.01
CA HIS A 44 36.37 10.98 17.48
C HIS A 44 37.81 10.56 17.14
N ALA A 45 38.03 9.26 17.05
CA ALA A 45 39.23 8.68 16.43
C ALA A 45 38.87 8.10 15.05
N ILE A 46 39.76 8.27 14.07
CA ILE A 46 39.60 7.72 12.72
C ILE A 46 40.54 6.51 12.60
N PHE A 47 39.94 5.33 12.37
CA PHE A 47 40.69 4.10 12.13
C PHE A 47 40.80 3.82 10.63
N VAL A 48 42.00 3.52 10.16
CA VAL A 48 42.27 3.01 8.82
C VAL A 48 42.79 1.58 8.94
N GLY A 49 42.05 0.63 8.39
CA GLY A 49 42.40 -0.79 8.41
C GLY A 49 42.66 -1.34 7.01
N GLU A 50 43.65 -2.22 6.89
CA GLU A 50 43.91 -3.01 5.70
C GLU A 50 42.92 -4.17 5.64
N VAL A 51 42.15 -4.29 4.56
CA VAL A 51 41.17 -5.38 4.38
C VAL A 51 41.92 -6.68 4.10
N ILE A 52 41.81 -7.65 5.01
CA ILE A 52 42.44 -8.97 4.94
C ILE A 52 41.44 -10.10 4.68
N ASP A 53 40.14 -9.82 4.85
CA ASP A 53 39.03 -10.74 4.56
C ASP A 53 37.80 -9.95 4.10
N PHE A 54 37.02 -10.52 3.17
CA PHE A 54 35.83 -9.86 2.62
C PHE A 54 34.76 -10.88 2.25
N VAL A 55 33.53 -10.60 2.69
CA VAL A 55 32.33 -11.37 2.32
C VAL A 55 31.26 -10.38 1.88
N HIS A 56 30.57 -10.68 0.78
CA HIS A 56 29.34 -10.00 0.39
C HIS A 56 28.21 -11.01 0.18
N GLY A 57 26.97 -10.56 0.37
CA GLY A 57 25.77 -11.33 0.08
C GLY A 57 24.77 -10.53 -0.75
N GLU A 58 23.73 -11.20 -1.22
CA GLU A 58 22.64 -10.62 -2.02
C GLU A 58 21.64 -9.77 -1.18
N ARG A 59 21.98 -9.48 0.08
CA ARG A 59 21.06 -8.79 0.99
C ARG A 59 21.08 -7.29 0.71
N ALA A 60 19.89 -6.69 0.63
CA ALA A 60 19.76 -5.25 0.51
C ALA A 60 20.37 -4.54 1.74
N PRO A 61 21.16 -3.47 1.55
CA PRO A 61 21.75 -2.75 2.67
C PRO A 61 20.68 -1.98 3.47
N LEU A 62 20.95 -1.81 4.76
CA LEU A 62 20.16 -0.94 5.63
C LEU A 62 20.59 0.52 5.38
N LEU A 63 19.65 1.37 4.98
CA LEU A 63 19.90 2.80 4.83
C LEU A 63 19.67 3.51 6.17
N PHE A 64 20.57 4.40 6.57
CA PHE A 64 20.36 5.32 7.67
C PHE A 64 20.47 6.76 7.16
N HIS A 65 19.39 7.53 7.26
CA HIS A 65 19.33 8.91 6.77
C HIS A 65 18.40 9.75 7.63
N GLY A 66 18.88 10.91 8.10
CA GLY A 66 18.08 11.83 8.91
C GLY A 66 17.57 11.24 10.23
N GLY A 67 18.37 10.38 10.88
CA GLY A 67 17.99 9.74 12.14
C GLY A 67 17.04 8.55 12.01
N LYS A 68 16.72 8.11 10.77
CA LYS A 68 15.78 7.03 10.50
C LYS A 68 16.41 5.92 9.67
N TYR A 69 15.98 4.69 9.92
CA TYR A 69 16.31 3.54 9.08
C TYR A 69 15.36 3.44 7.88
N GLY A 70 15.87 3.00 6.74
CA GLY A 70 15.14 2.81 5.50
C GLY A 70 15.72 1.68 4.65
N ARG A 71 15.11 1.44 3.49
CA ARG A 71 15.56 0.46 2.49
C ARG A 71 15.95 1.17 1.21
N VAL A 72 16.86 0.58 0.45
CA VAL A 72 17.16 1.05 -0.91
C VAL A 72 15.97 0.73 -1.80
N ALA A 73 15.39 1.75 -2.44
CA ALA A 73 14.35 1.55 -3.43
C ALA A 73 14.98 1.02 -4.72
N ALA A 74 14.51 -0.12 -5.22
CA ALA A 74 14.86 -0.57 -6.56
C ALA A 74 14.26 0.43 -7.57
N ARG A 75 15.09 0.90 -8.52
CA ARG A 75 14.58 1.70 -9.62
C ARG A 75 13.65 0.80 -10.45
N PRO A 76 12.36 1.16 -10.62
CA PRO A 76 11.51 0.43 -11.55
C PRO A 76 12.13 0.49 -12.95
N PRO A 77 12.04 -0.57 -13.76
CA PRO A 77 12.61 -0.57 -15.10
C PRO A 77 12.09 0.64 -15.89
N ALA A 78 12.98 1.31 -16.62
CA ALA A 78 12.59 2.40 -17.48
C ALA A 78 11.71 1.86 -18.61
N ILE A 79 10.49 2.35 -18.72
CA ILE A 79 9.56 1.95 -19.78
C ILE A 79 9.89 2.79 -21.01
N ARG A 80 10.22 2.13 -22.12
CA ARG A 80 10.44 2.77 -23.43
C ARG A 80 9.22 2.49 -24.31
N PRO A 81 8.38 3.49 -24.62
CA PRO A 81 7.14 3.29 -25.37
C PRO A 81 7.34 2.65 -26.75
N ASP A 82 8.50 2.87 -27.37
CA ASP A 82 8.93 2.31 -28.65
C ASP A 82 9.30 0.82 -28.60
N GLU A 83 9.50 0.26 -27.41
CA GLU A 83 9.78 -1.17 -27.19
C GLU A 83 8.50 -1.97 -26.84
N ILE A 84 7.37 -1.29 -26.65
CA ILE A 84 6.06 -1.91 -26.35
C ILE A 84 5.37 -2.33 -27.65
N ASP A 85 5.91 -3.32 -28.35
CA ASP A 85 5.36 -3.79 -29.64
C ASP A 85 4.88 -5.25 -29.64
N ARG A 86 4.88 -5.96 -28.50
CA ARG A 86 4.35 -7.35 -28.44
C ARG A 86 3.62 -7.65 -27.13
N ASP A 87 2.68 -8.59 -27.20
CA ASP A 87 2.22 -9.48 -26.11
C ASP A 87 1.96 -8.86 -24.72
N GLY A 88 1.05 -7.89 -24.64
CA GLY A 88 0.47 -7.47 -23.36
C GLY A 88 1.46 -6.83 -22.36
N GLU A 89 2.68 -6.50 -22.80
CA GLU A 89 3.69 -5.85 -21.95
C GLU A 89 3.26 -4.45 -21.53
N PHE A 90 2.45 -3.76 -22.36
CA PHE A 90 1.81 -2.50 -22.01
C PHE A 90 1.06 -2.60 -20.68
N GLY A 91 0.31 -3.70 -20.47
CA GLY A 91 -0.45 -3.91 -19.24
C GLY A 91 0.44 -4.09 -18.00
N ARG A 92 1.66 -4.64 -18.15
CA ARG A 92 2.55 -4.90 -17.01
C ARG A 92 3.16 -3.62 -16.43
N TYR A 93 3.23 -2.56 -17.23
CA TYR A 93 3.94 -1.34 -16.88
C TYR A 93 3.08 -0.08 -16.91
N PHE A 94 1.96 -0.09 -17.64
CA PHE A 94 1.01 1.01 -17.63
C PHE A 94 0.29 1.10 -16.28
N ILE A 95 0.45 2.22 -15.59
CA ILE A 95 -0.11 2.43 -14.25
C ILE A 95 -1.63 2.25 -14.21
N GLY A 96 -2.35 2.65 -15.26
CA GLY A 96 -3.80 2.47 -15.34
C GLY A 96 -4.21 0.99 -15.32
N HIS A 97 -3.48 0.12 -16.02
CA HIS A 97 -3.74 -1.32 -15.99
C HIS A 97 -3.37 -1.94 -14.64
N MET A 98 -2.24 -1.54 -14.05
CA MET A 98 -1.83 -2.04 -12.73
C MET A 98 -2.84 -1.68 -11.65
N LEU A 99 -3.32 -0.44 -11.64
CA LEU A 99 -4.35 0.02 -10.69
C LEU A 99 -5.67 -0.72 -10.89
N SER A 100 -6.13 -0.85 -12.15
CA SER A 100 -7.36 -1.60 -12.44
C SER A 100 -7.25 -3.05 -11.98
N ARG A 101 -6.14 -3.73 -12.29
CA ARG A 101 -5.93 -5.12 -11.89
C ARG A 101 -5.82 -5.27 -10.38
N ALA A 102 -5.14 -4.35 -9.70
CA ALA A 102 -5.02 -4.34 -8.24
C ALA A 102 -6.39 -4.13 -7.59
N TYR A 103 -7.16 -3.14 -8.04
CA TYR A 103 -8.54 -2.90 -7.60
C TYR A 103 -9.42 -4.14 -7.86
N ASP A 104 -9.31 -4.72 -9.05
CA ASP A 104 -10.08 -5.90 -9.41
C ASP A 104 -9.75 -7.09 -8.52
N ALA A 105 -8.48 -7.38 -8.26
CA ALA A 105 -8.08 -8.45 -7.36
C ALA A 105 -8.53 -8.18 -5.92
N ALA A 106 -8.26 -6.96 -5.41
CA ALA A 106 -8.58 -6.53 -4.05
C ALA A 106 -10.07 -6.68 -3.72
N PHE A 107 -10.94 -6.26 -4.62
CA PHE A 107 -12.38 -6.24 -4.39
C PHE A 107 -13.13 -7.39 -5.06
N ALA A 108 -12.43 -8.44 -5.49
CA ALA A 108 -13.05 -9.58 -6.20
C ALA A 108 -14.15 -10.25 -5.36
N GLU A 109 -13.94 -10.37 -4.05
CA GLU A 109 -14.91 -10.94 -3.12
C GLU A 109 -16.15 -10.06 -2.97
N LEU A 110 -15.96 -8.76 -2.72
CA LEU A 110 -17.05 -7.80 -2.66
C LEU A 110 -17.87 -7.77 -3.96
N ARG A 111 -17.19 -7.83 -5.12
CA ARG A 111 -17.86 -7.94 -6.43
C ARG A 111 -18.61 -9.24 -6.62
N ARG A 112 -18.17 -10.35 -6.02
CA ARG A 112 -18.95 -11.60 -6.02
C ARG A 112 -20.17 -11.45 -5.12
N GLU A 113 -20.02 -10.81 -3.97
CA GLU A 113 -21.08 -10.71 -2.98
C GLU A 113 -22.25 -9.85 -3.45
N TYR A 114 -22.02 -8.62 -3.93
CA TYR A 114 -23.12 -7.81 -4.42
C TYR A 114 -23.80 -8.45 -5.66
N ARG A 115 -23.04 -9.16 -6.50
CA ARG A 115 -23.61 -9.89 -7.66
C ARG A 115 -24.47 -11.06 -7.25
N ARG A 116 -24.09 -11.82 -6.21
CA ARG A 116 -24.92 -12.88 -5.61
C ARG A 116 -26.25 -12.34 -5.09
N ARG A 117 -26.26 -11.10 -4.63
CA ARG A 117 -27.46 -10.37 -4.17
C ARG A 117 -28.22 -9.67 -5.32
N GLY A 118 -27.86 -9.98 -6.57
CA GLY A 118 -28.52 -9.47 -7.76
C GLY A 118 -28.26 -7.99 -8.03
N LEU A 119 -27.19 -7.40 -7.50
CA LEU A 119 -26.79 -6.02 -7.80
C LEU A 119 -25.79 -5.98 -8.96
N ARG A 120 -25.90 -4.95 -9.78
CA ARG A 120 -24.86 -4.50 -10.72
C ARG A 120 -23.87 -3.58 -10.01
N SER A 121 -22.71 -3.34 -10.63
CA SER A 121 -21.71 -2.42 -10.07
C SER A 121 -22.25 -1.00 -9.92
N SER A 122 -23.06 -0.51 -10.86
CA SER A 122 -23.68 0.81 -10.80
C SER A 122 -24.68 0.93 -9.65
N GLU A 123 -25.51 -0.10 -9.43
CA GLU A 123 -26.45 -0.16 -8.31
C GLU A 123 -25.72 -0.23 -6.96
N TYR A 124 -24.65 -1.00 -6.87
CA TYR A 124 -23.77 -1.02 -5.69
C TYR A 124 -23.21 0.38 -5.40
N THR A 125 -22.68 1.08 -6.41
CA THR A 125 -22.15 2.43 -6.22
C THR A 125 -23.24 3.40 -5.77
N VAL A 126 -24.45 3.34 -6.34
CA VAL A 126 -25.58 4.17 -5.88
C VAL A 126 -25.84 3.96 -4.38
N LEU A 127 -25.90 2.71 -3.91
CA LEU A 127 -26.14 2.41 -2.49
C LEU A 127 -25.03 2.95 -1.59
N VAL A 128 -23.75 2.78 -1.97
CA VAL A 128 -22.61 3.31 -1.23
C VAL A 128 -22.62 4.84 -1.22
N SER A 129 -22.80 5.46 -2.38
CA SER A 129 -22.85 6.91 -2.52
C SER A 129 -23.99 7.51 -1.68
N LEU A 130 -25.17 6.87 -1.66
CA LEU A 130 -26.28 7.32 -0.82
C LEU A 130 -26.02 7.08 0.67
N GLY A 131 -25.35 5.98 1.03
CA GLY A 131 -24.92 5.69 2.40
C GLY A 131 -23.95 6.72 2.99
N LEU A 132 -23.15 7.39 2.16
CA LEU A 132 -22.24 8.47 2.59
C LEU A 132 -22.96 9.78 2.94
N GLY A 133 -24.21 9.95 2.50
CA GLY A 133 -24.97 11.17 2.73
C GLY A 133 -26.39 10.98 2.26
N ASP A 134 -27.16 10.31 3.12
CA ASP A 134 -28.55 9.91 2.89
C ASP A 134 -29.49 11.11 2.92
N GLY A 135 -30.67 11.00 2.30
CA GLY A 135 -31.58 12.13 2.19
C GLY A 135 -30.97 13.23 1.35
N CYS A 136 -30.64 12.92 0.10
CA CYS A 136 -30.11 13.88 -0.85
C CYS A 136 -30.92 13.89 -2.14
N THR A 137 -30.81 14.98 -2.90
CA THR A 137 -31.43 15.01 -4.23
C THR A 137 -30.67 14.10 -5.18
N ARG A 138 -31.32 13.70 -6.28
CA ARG A 138 -30.65 12.97 -7.36
C ARG A 138 -29.41 13.70 -7.87
N ARG A 139 -29.49 15.03 -8.01
CA ARG A 139 -28.36 15.86 -8.45
C ARG A 139 -27.17 15.74 -7.49
N ASP A 140 -27.42 15.85 -6.19
CA ASP A 140 -26.36 15.77 -5.18
C ASP A 140 -25.68 14.40 -5.18
N LEU A 141 -26.48 13.33 -5.37
CA LEU A 141 -25.96 11.97 -5.49
C LEU A 141 -25.03 11.81 -6.71
N LEU A 142 -25.46 12.31 -7.88
CA LEU A 142 -24.65 12.27 -9.10
C LEU A 142 -23.35 13.07 -8.96
N VAL A 143 -23.42 14.28 -8.37
CA VAL A 143 -22.22 15.10 -8.09
C VAL A 143 -21.26 14.36 -7.15
N ARG A 144 -21.77 13.71 -6.11
CA ARG A 144 -20.95 12.94 -5.17
C ARG A 144 -20.25 11.76 -5.85
N ALA A 145 -20.94 11.04 -6.73
CA ALA A 145 -20.34 9.94 -7.48
C ALA A 145 -19.31 10.43 -8.50
N ALA A 146 -19.59 11.53 -9.20
CA ALA A 146 -18.67 12.15 -10.15
C ALA A 146 -17.37 12.65 -9.48
N ASN A 147 -17.44 13.15 -8.24
CA ASN A 147 -16.25 13.48 -7.45
C ASN A 147 -15.35 12.26 -7.18
N GLY A 148 -15.91 11.05 -7.21
CA GLY A 148 -15.18 9.79 -7.15
C GLY A 148 -14.79 9.23 -8.53
N GLY A 149 -15.00 9.98 -9.61
CA GLY A 149 -14.75 9.55 -10.99
C GLY A 149 -15.76 8.52 -11.51
N VAL A 150 -16.93 8.41 -10.88
CA VAL A 150 -17.96 7.43 -11.27
C VAL A 150 -19.15 8.14 -11.88
N ASP A 151 -19.49 7.76 -13.12
CA ASP A 151 -20.76 8.12 -13.74
C ASP A 151 -21.84 7.09 -13.37
N LEU A 152 -23.01 7.58 -12.94
CA LEU A 152 -24.11 6.74 -12.47
C LEU A 152 -25.27 6.79 -13.48
N PRO A 153 -25.60 5.67 -14.12
CA PRO A 153 -26.74 5.63 -15.03
C PRO A 153 -28.04 5.83 -14.24
N LEU A 154 -28.94 6.67 -14.76
CA LEU A 154 -30.25 6.93 -14.15
C LEU A 154 -31.04 5.65 -13.89
N GLU A 155 -30.92 4.69 -14.81
CA GLU A 155 -31.53 3.36 -14.71
C GLU A 155 -31.15 2.64 -13.40
N ALA A 156 -29.93 2.80 -12.87
CA ALA A 156 -29.54 2.14 -11.63
C ALA A 156 -30.33 2.65 -10.42
N ILE A 157 -30.64 3.95 -10.37
CA ILE A 157 -31.45 4.54 -9.30
C ILE A 157 -32.89 4.02 -9.41
N GLU A 158 -33.45 4.03 -10.62
CA GLU A 158 -34.81 3.55 -10.88
C GLU A 158 -34.99 2.07 -10.51
N GLN A 159 -34.02 1.22 -10.85
CA GLN A 159 -34.03 -0.20 -10.48
C GLN A 159 -33.97 -0.40 -8.96
N LEU A 160 -33.19 0.39 -8.24
CA LEU A 160 -33.11 0.31 -6.78
C LEU A 160 -34.39 0.80 -6.09
N VAL A 161 -35.06 1.81 -6.65
CA VAL A 161 -36.40 2.24 -6.19
C VAL A 161 -37.44 1.15 -6.45
N ALA A 162 -37.45 0.56 -7.66
CA ALA A 162 -38.37 -0.52 -8.02
C ALA A 162 -38.19 -1.76 -7.12
N ARG A 163 -36.97 -2.04 -6.67
CA ARG A 163 -36.64 -3.12 -5.73
C ARG A 163 -36.90 -2.77 -4.27
N GLY A 164 -37.33 -1.55 -3.96
CA GLY A 164 -37.59 -1.09 -2.59
C GLY A 164 -36.33 -0.94 -1.74
N LEU A 165 -35.15 -0.81 -2.35
CA LEU A 165 -33.88 -0.57 -1.64
C LEU A 165 -33.65 0.94 -1.42
N ILE A 166 -34.26 1.78 -2.25
CA ILE A 166 -34.28 3.23 -2.12
C ILE A 166 -35.75 3.69 -2.10
N VAL A 167 -36.03 4.71 -1.30
CA VAL A 167 -37.31 5.43 -1.27
C VAL A 167 -37.08 6.82 -1.86
N ALA A 168 -37.93 7.21 -2.80
CA ALA A 168 -37.97 8.58 -3.33
C ALA A 168 -39.20 9.30 -2.75
N ALA A 169 -38.99 10.42 -2.07
CA ALA A 169 -40.03 11.27 -1.52
C ALA A 169 -39.64 12.75 -1.69
N ASP A 170 -40.52 13.57 -2.26
CA ASP A 170 -40.30 15.02 -2.43
C ASP A 170 -38.92 15.37 -3.03
N GLU A 171 -38.54 14.73 -4.14
CA GLU A 171 -37.23 14.83 -4.82
C GLU A 171 -36.02 14.28 -4.04
N MET A 172 -36.23 13.81 -2.81
CA MET A 172 -35.19 13.27 -1.94
C MET A 172 -35.11 11.75 -2.06
N LEU A 173 -33.88 11.24 -2.15
CA LEU A 173 -33.58 9.82 -2.15
C LEU A 173 -33.11 9.40 -0.76
N HIS A 174 -33.69 8.31 -0.26
CA HIS A 174 -33.34 7.71 1.02
C HIS A 174 -33.09 6.21 0.88
N LEU A 175 -32.13 5.67 1.63
CA LEU A 175 -32.04 4.23 1.82
C LEU A 175 -33.26 3.76 2.62
N SER A 176 -33.98 2.77 2.07
CA SER A 176 -35.02 2.05 2.81
C SER A 176 -34.39 1.23 3.96
N LEU A 177 -35.21 0.69 4.87
CA LEU A 177 -34.71 -0.23 5.90
C LEU A 177 -33.95 -1.42 5.27
N THR A 178 -34.54 -2.04 4.25
CA THR A 178 -33.92 -3.13 3.49
C THR A 178 -32.64 -2.68 2.79
N GLY A 179 -32.64 -1.49 2.18
CA GLY A 179 -31.45 -0.90 1.55
C GLY A 179 -30.31 -0.65 2.52
N ARG A 180 -30.61 -0.13 3.71
CA ARG A 180 -29.61 0.06 4.79
C ARG A 180 -29.05 -1.25 5.27
N GLN A 181 -29.90 -2.25 5.50
CA GLN A 181 -29.45 -3.57 5.92
C GLN A 181 -28.51 -4.20 4.89
N LEU A 182 -28.92 -4.20 3.61
CA LEU A 182 -28.10 -4.68 2.51
C LEU A 182 -26.75 -3.95 2.43
N LEU A 183 -26.75 -2.62 2.57
CA LEU A 183 -25.52 -1.84 2.57
C LEU A 183 -24.62 -2.19 3.76
N MET A 184 -25.16 -2.31 4.97
CA MET A 184 -24.39 -2.68 6.17
C MET A 184 -23.70 -4.04 5.99
N GLU A 185 -24.42 -5.03 5.46
CA GLU A 185 -23.87 -6.36 5.20
C GLU A 185 -22.75 -6.32 4.13
N LEU A 186 -22.88 -5.48 3.10
CA LEU A 186 -21.82 -5.28 2.10
C LEU A 186 -20.61 -4.52 2.67
N MET A 187 -20.84 -3.56 3.57
CA MET A 187 -19.77 -2.85 4.27
C MET A 187 -19.00 -3.77 5.21
N ALA A 188 -19.65 -4.76 5.83
CA ALA A 188 -18.96 -5.77 6.63
C ALA A 188 -17.97 -6.58 5.77
N VAL A 189 -18.35 -6.94 4.54
CA VAL A 189 -17.44 -7.62 3.59
C VAL A 189 -16.28 -6.70 3.19
N ALA A 190 -16.56 -5.43 2.91
CA ALA A 190 -15.50 -4.45 2.60
C ALA A 190 -14.53 -4.25 3.78
N GLN A 191 -15.03 -4.25 5.02
CA GLN A 191 -14.20 -4.15 6.23
C GLN A 191 -13.34 -5.40 6.45
N ALA A 192 -13.86 -6.59 6.15
CA ALA A 192 -13.06 -7.83 6.21
C ALA A 192 -11.88 -7.79 5.21
N ILE A 193 -12.11 -7.24 4.00
CA ILE A 193 -11.05 -7.02 3.01
C ILE A 193 -10.00 -6.02 3.55
N GLN A 194 -10.44 -4.93 4.18
CA GLN A 194 -9.54 -3.94 4.79
C GLN A 194 -8.67 -4.57 5.89
N LEU A 195 -9.26 -5.33 6.80
CA LEU A 195 -8.52 -6.04 7.86
C LEU A 195 -7.50 -7.02 7.26
N HIS A 196 -7.87 -7.73 6.20
CA HIS A 196 -6.93 -8.62 5.51
C HIS A 196 -5.71 -7.88 4.96
N PHE A 197 -5.87 -6.65 4.45
CA PHE A 197 -4.73 -5.84 4.03
C PHE A 197 -3.87 -5.38 5.20
N GLU A 198 -4.48 -4.99 6.31
CA GLU A 198 -3.77 -4.58 7.53
C GLU A 198 -2.96 -5.72 8.14
N ASP A 199 -3.44 -6.96 8.04
CA ASP A 199 -2.71 -8.16 8.48
C ASP A 199 -1.60 -8.58 7.51
N SER A 200 -1.77 -8.30 6.21
CA SER A 200 -0.85 -8.77 5.16
C SER A 200 0.27 -7.79 4.82
N LEU A 201 0.07 -6.50 5.10
CA LEU A 201 1.01 -5.43 4.79
C LEU A 201 1.58 -4.85 6.08
N THR A 202 2.87 -4.53 6.08
CA THR A 202 3.48 -3.84 7.21
C THR A 202 2.89 -2.44 7.37
N LEU A 203 2.96 -1.88 8.58
CA LEU A 203 2.53 -0.49 8.84
C LEU A 203 3.17 0.52 7.88
N ALA A 204 4.45 0.31 7.54
CA ALA A 204 5.17 1.17 6.59
C ALA A 204 4.61 1.06 5.16
N GLU A 205 4.31 -0.16 4.69
CA GLU A 205 3.71 -0.39 3.37
C GLU A 205 2.30 0.19 3.29
N MET A 206 1.47 -0.01 4.31
CA MET A 206 0.13 0.58 4.38
C MET A 206 0.17 2.11 4.34
N THR A 207 1.07 2.71 5.13
CA THR A 207 1.24 4.17 5.15
C THR A 207 1.66 4.68 3.78
N GLN A 208 2.66 4.04 3.15
CA GLN A 208 3.11 4.42 1.81
C GLN A 208 2.02 4.25 0.75
N LEU A 209 1.24 3.17 0.82
CA LEU A 209 0.12 2.93 -0.09
C LEU A 209 -0.93 4.04 0.00
N HIS A 210 -1.36 4.40 1.21
CA HIS A 210 -2.31 5.49 1.42
C HIS A 210 -1.78 6.83 0.89
N ASP A 211 -0.53 7.16 1.17
CA ASP A 211 0.11 8.39 0.68
C ASP A 211 0.20 8.42 -0.85
N LEU A 212 0.59 7.31 -1.49
CA LEU A 212 0.71 7.22 -2.94
C LEU A 212 -0.65 7.28 -3.63
N LEU A 213 -1.68 6.59 -3.11
CA LEU A 213 -3.05 6.66 -3.65
C LEU A 213 -3.62 8.07 -3.54
N ARG A 214 -3.43 8.74 -2.40
CA ARG A 214 -3.85 10.14 -2.22
C ARG A 214 -3.15 11.06 -3.21
N ARG A 215 -1.82 10.98 -3.29
CA ARG A 215 -1.02 11.81 -4.22
C ARG A 215 -1.41 11.56 -5.67
N LEU A 216 -1.67 10.31 -6.05
CA LEU A 216 -2.09 9.96 -7.41
C LEU A 216 -3.42 10.66 -7.77
N SER A 217 -4.39 10.65 -6.87
CA SER A 217 -5.67 11.36 -7.05
C SER A 217 -5.51 12.88 -7.13
N GLU A 218 -4.50 13.46 -6.48
CA GLU A 218 -4.21 14.90 -6.53
C GLU A 218 -3.56 15.33 -7.84
N VAL A 219 -2.68 14.50 -8.41
CA VAL A 219 -1.94 14.80 -9.65
C VAL A 219 -2.63 14.29 -10.92
N ALA A 220 -3.70 13.51 -10.79
CA ALA A 220 -4.46 13.00 -11.91
C ALA A 220 -4.98 14.16 -12.79
N PRO A 221 -4.91 14.05 -14.13
CA PRO A 221 -5.50 15.04 -15.02
C PRO A 221 -7.00 15.16 -14.70
N ARG A 222 -7.44 16.36 -14.32
CA ARG A 222 -8.87 16.66 -14.25
C ARG A 222 -9.34 17.06 -15.63
N ASP A 223 -10.43 16.47 -16.10
CA ASP A 223 -11.12 16.96 -17.29
C ASP A 223 -11.41 18.45 -17.11
N ARG A 224 -10.92 19.26 -18.07
CA ARG A 224 -11.25 20.69 -18.17
C ARG A 224 -12.57 20.87 -18.88
#